data_AF-A0A7V3SZP5-F1
#
_entry.id   AF-A0A7V3SZP5-F1
#
_cell.length_a   1.000
_cell.length_b   1.000
_cell.length_c   1.000
_cell.angle_alpha   90.00
_cell.angle_beta   90.00
_cell.angle_gamma   90.00
#
_symmetry.space_group_name_H-M   'P 1'
#
loop_
_entity.id
_entity.type
_entity.pdbx_description
1 polymer ?
#
loop_
_entity_poly.entity_id
_entity_poly.type
_entity_poly.pdbx_seq_one_letter_code
_entity_poly.pdbx_strand_id
1 'polypeptide(L)'
;MLFDNEFNFGMEYKHNTSMVSDPYNTSFHKHDDLEVFIMISGNASYIVENNLYSLSSGDILILNGKERHRQILQQCSGYESIQLNFKESITDFINSPAFNPTCCFINRPLGVNNKKTLDESKLKEILDLCHKIERVKIYYPLGNEIFKLTYLIQILMHINIAYLEISKPGNNGSLPKSIQRALDIINGCYNADLSLESISHELKISRFNLSREFKRYTGYNLKEYIILKRIQNARRLIENGFSTSDACSMSGFNDYSNFMRLFKKVVCLTPSEYKKNYYKASRLGACEILDKQINLNISSSLKLPDLIVTDIAWTPEEPVEGNSVLFSATVKNIGKAPTQEGLIVGVGFNIRNSNEARSTVTWSDSCNEPLQPGQSITLTANSGNLGSHLWTAEKGEFTVIAVVDDMDRILESNNNNNSMEKPLVVGGR
;
A
#
# COMPACT_ATOMS: atom_id res chain seq x y z
N MET A 1 -21.02 17.14 40.26
CA MET A 1 -20.64 15.84 39.68
C MET A 1 -19.61 16.12 38.61
N LEU A 2 -18.36 15.73 38.85
CA LEU A 2 -17.31 15.73 37.84
C LEU A 2 -17.62 14.54 36.92
N PHE A 3 -18.09 14.80 35.71
CA PHE A 3 -18.09 13.77 34.68
C PHE A 3 -16.63 13.64 34.22
N ASP A 4 -16.05 12.46 34.39
CA ASP A 4 -14.74 12.13 33.83
C ASP A 4 -14.71 12.48 32.33
N ASN A 5 -13.60 13.06 31.89
CA ASN A 5 -13.33 13.56 30.53
C ASN A 5 -13.23 12.43 29.47
N GLU A 6 -13.94 11.30 29.62
CA GLU A 6 -13.77 10.10 28.79
C GLU A 6 -14.85 9.89 27.72
N PHE A 7 -15.85 10.76 27.60
CA PHE A 7 -16.84 10.65 26.50
C PHE A 7 -16.32 11.29 25.20
N ASN A 8 -15.14 10.87 24.75
CA ASN A 8 -14.55 11.30 23.48
C ASN A 8 -14.29 10.06 22.61
N PHE A 9 -15.08 9.90 21.54
CA PHE A 9 -14.96 8.79 20.58
C PHE A 9 -13.67 8.82 19.74
N GLY A 10 -12.75 9.74 20.03
CA GLY A 10 -11.47 9.87 19.34
C GLY A 10 -11.63 10.29 17.88
N MET A 11 -12.69 11.04 17.56
CA MET A 11 -12.94 11.49 16.20
C MET A 11 -12.21 12.82 15.93
N GLU A 12 -11.36 12.84 14.92
CA GLU A 12 -10.73 14.04 14.39
C GLU A 12 -11.30 14.39 13.01
N TYR A 13 -11.58 15.67 12.79
CA TYR A 13 -12.06 16.21 11.52
C TYR A 13 -11.09 17.29 11.05
N LYS A 14 -10.62 17.21 9.80
CA LYS A 14 -9.81 18.23 9.15
C LYS A 14 -10.39 18.53 7.77
N HIS A 15 -10.67 19.80 7.49
CA HIS A 15 -10.99 20.29 6.15
C HIS A 15 -9.80 21.11 5.67
N ASN A 16 -9.14 20.60 4.62
CA ASN A 16 -7.94 21.19 4.07
C ASN A 16 -8.29 21.94 2.80
N THR A 17 -8.10 23.26 2.80
CA THR A 17 -8.18 24.12 1.62
C THR A 17 -6.79 24.75 1.43
N SER A 18 -5.93 24.12 0.64
CA SER A 18 -4.58 24.64 0.43
C SER A 18 -4.41 25.22 -0.97
N MET A 19 -3.87 26.46 -1.04
CA MET A 19 -3.41 27.09 -2.29
C MET A 19 -1.96 26.73 -2.63
N VAL A 20 -1.20 26.21 -1.65
CA VAL A 20 0.21 25.77 -1.78
C VAL A 20 0.41 24.60 -0.82
N SER A 21 0.59 23.39 -1.36
CA SER A 21 0.75 22.17 -0.57
C SER A 21 1.90 22.30 0.44
N ASP A 22 1.58 22.22 1.73
CA ASP A 22 2.57 22.08 2.79
C ASP A 22 3.05 20.61 2.82
N PRO A 23 4.34 20.31 2.55
CA PRO A 23 4.82 18.94 2.29
C PRO A 23 4.98 18.06 3.56
N TYR A 24 4.38 18.42 4.69
CA TYR A 24 4.69 17.80 6.00
C TYR A 24 4.14 16.39 6.24
N ASN A 25 3.52 15.71 5.28
CA ASN A 25 3.13 14.30 5.44
C ASN A 25 3.67 13.36 4.35
N THR A 26 4.96 13.53 4.04
CA THR A 26 5.66 12.82 2.95
C THR A 26 6.36 11.53 3.38
N SER A 27 6.42 11.22 4.67
CA SER A 27 6.99 9.95 5.16
C SER A 27 5.92 8.86 5.28
N PHE A 28 6.33 7.61 5.07
CA PHE A 28 5.50 6.46 5.40
C PHE A 28 5.21 6.46 6.89
N HIS A 29 3.93 6.44 7.23
CA HIS A 29 3.47 6.36 8.61
C HIS A 29 2.32 5.34 8.71
N LYS A 30 1.96 5.04 9.95
CA LYS A 30 0.79 4.25 10.33
C LYS A 30 0.26 4.85 11.64
N HIS A 31 -1.05 4.82 11.83
CA HIS A 31 -1.72 5.27 13.05
C HIS A 31 -2.83 4.29 13.38
N ASP A 32 -3.18 4.11 14.67
CA ASP A 32 -4.13 3.07 15.06
C ASP A 32 -5.60 3.38 14.67
N ASP A 33 -5.88 4.61 14.24
CA ASP A 33 -7.22 5.07 13.86
C ASP A 33 -7.60 4.64 12.43
N LEU A 34 -8.90 4.46 12.19
CA LEU A 34 -9.46 4.35 10.85
C LEU A 34 -9.55 5.74 10.23
N GLU A 35 -9.21 5.85 8.95
CA GLU A 35 -9.23 7.13 8.24
C GLU A 35 -10.11 7.08 6.99
N VAL A 36 -10.88 8.14 6.78
CA VAL A 36 -11.53 8.46 5.51
C VAL A 36 -10.94 9.75 4.98
N PHE A 37 -10.38 9.70 3.78
CA PHE A 37 -9.93 10.86 3.03
C PHE A 37 -10.85 11.08 1.82
N ILE A 38 -11.41 12.28 1.69
CA ILE A 38 -12.37 12.65 0.63
C ILE A 38 -11.74 13.75 -0.21
N MET A 39 -11.58 13.51 -1.52
CA MET A 39 -11.11 14.52 -2.45
C MET A 39 -12.28 15.33 -3.01
N ILE A 40 -12.35 16.62 -2.68
CA ILE A 40 -13.39 17.54 -3.16
C ILE A 40 -12.96 18.16 -4.48
N SER A 41 -11.74 18.69 -4.54
CA SER A 41 -11.16 19.27 -5.76
C SER A 41 -9.65 19.15 -5.79
N GLY A 42 -9.08 19.10 -7.00
CA GLY A 42 -7.67 18.82 -7.21
C GLY A 42 -7.38 17.33 -7.36
N ASN A 43 -6.09 16.97 -7.31
CA ASN A 43 -5.63 15.59 -7.39
C ASN A 43 -4.63 15.30 -6.27
N ALA A 44 -4.62 14.06 -5.79
CA ALA A 44 -3.61 13.57 -4.87
C ALA A 44 -3.31 12.12 -5.23
N SER A 45 -2.15 11.63 -4.81
CA SER A 45 -1.86 10.20 -4.84
C SER A 45 -1.55 9.72 -3.44
N TYR A 46 -1.86 8.47 -3.15
CA TYR A 46 -1.51 7.80 -1.90
C TYR A 46 -0.81 6.50 -2.21
N ILE A 47 0.27 6.21 -1.52
CA ILE A 47 0.76 4.83 -1.45
C ILE A 47 0.17 4.24 -0.17
N VAL A 48 -0.53 3.11 -0.29
CA VAL A 48 -1.05 2.34 0.84
C VAL A 48 -0.55 0.91 0.71
N GLU A 49 0.21 0.47 1.71
CA GLU A 49 1.11 -0.68 1.62
C GLU A 49 1.99 -0.57 0.35
N ASN A 50 1.72 -1.41 -0.64
CA ASN A 50 2.46 -1.48 -1.89
C ASN A 50 1.61 -0.99 -3.10
N ASN A 51 0.47 -0.35 -2.86
CA ASN A 51 -0.46 0.06 -3.92
C ASN A 51 -0.55 1.58 -4.03
N LEU A 52 -0.39 2.10 -5.25
CA LEU A 52 -0.60 3.52 -5.57
C LEU A 52 -2.06 3.78 -5.93
N TYR A 53 -2.67 4.71 -5.20
CA TYR A 53 -4.03 5.20 -5.41
C TYR A 53 -4.01 6.65 -5.85
N SER A 54 -4.32 6.91 -7.12
CA SER A 54 -4.56 8.26 -7.62
C SER A 54 -6.02 8.68 -7.35
N LEU A 55 -6.18 9.84 -6.73
CA LEU A 55 -7.44 10.43 -6.31
C LEU A 55 -7.72 11.68 -7.12
N SER A 56 -8.93 11.79 -7.65
CA SER A 56 -9.52 12.98 -8.23
C SER A 56 -10.78 13.39 -7.47
N SER A 57 -11.35 14.56 -7.78
CA SER A 57 -12.65 14.99 -7.23
C SER A 57 -13.69 13.87 -7.24
N GLY A 58 -14.34 13.64 -6.10
CA GLY A 58 -15.33 12.59 -5.89
C GLY A 58 -14.77 11.22 -5.51
N ASP A 59 -13.44 11.06 -5.49
CA ASP A 59 -12.83 9.87 -4.92
C ASP A 59 -12.75 9.97 -3.39
N ILE A 60 -13.01 8.84 -2.76
CA ILE A 60 -12.70 8.59 -1.35
C ILE A 60 -11.60 7.54 -1.24
N LEU A 61 -10.72 7.71 -0.26
CA LEU A 61 -9.75 6.73 0.19
C LEU A 61 -10.10 6.33 1.63
N ILE A 62 -10.21 5.03 1.88
CA ILE A 62 -10.39 4.46 3.22
C ILE A 62 -9.10 3.79 3.65
N LEU A 63 -8.69 4.03 4.88
CA LEU A 63 -7.48 3.47 5.47
C LEU A 63 -7.82 2.73 6.75
N ASN A 64 -7.30 1.53 6.86
CA ASN A 64 -7.25 0.77 8.10
C ASN A 64 -6.01 1.24 8.87
N GLY A 65 -6.11 1.43 10.19
CA GLY A 65 -4.99 1.91 10.99
C GLY A 65 -3.74 1.00 10.98
N LYS A 66 -3.90 -0.24 10.51
CA LYS A 66 -2.79 -1.19 10.33
C LYS A 66 -2.04 -0.99 9.03
N GLU A 67 -2.54 -0.14 8.13
CA GLU A 67 -1.94 0.10 6.81
C GLU A 67 -0.83 1.15 6.88
N ARG A 68 0.38 0.79 6.44
CA ARG A 68 1.43 1.76 6.16
C ARG A 68 1.03 2.57 4.95
N HIS A 69 1.02 3.89 5.07
CA HIS A 69 0.67 4.75 3.96
C HIS A 69 1.45 6.05 3.96
N ARG A 70 1.49 6.70 2.79
CA ARG A 70 1.98 8.07 2.62
C ARG A 70 1.17 8.78 1.56
N GLN A 71 0.97 10.07 1.75
CA GLN A 71 0.44 10.93 0.72
C GLN A 71 1.56 11.38 -0.22
N ILE A 72 1.29 11.32 -1.52
CA ILE A 72 2.08 11.91 -2.58
C ILE A 72 1.23 13.05 -3.16
N LEU A 73 1.54 14.26 -2.73
CA LEU A 73 0.94 15.44 -3.32
C LEU A 73 1.60 15.67 -4.68
N GLN A 74 0.82 15.49 -5.75
CA GLN A 74 1.20 16.02 -7.07
C GLN A 74 1.04 17.54 -7.00
N GLN A 75 1.97 18.31 -7.58
CA GLN A 75 1.80 19.77 -7.68
C GLN A 75 0.52 20.09 -8.46
N CYS A 76 -0.57 20.31 -7.72
CA CYS A 76 -1.83 20.83 -8.24
C CYS A 76 -1.92 22.31 -7.87
N SER A 77 -2.67 23.07 -8.65
CA SER A 77 -2.95 24.50 -8.44
C SER A 77 -3.84 24.78 -7.21
N GLY A 78 -3.64 24.04 -6.12
CA GLY A 78 -4.50 23.92 -4.95
C GLY A 78 -5.31 22.62 -4.95
N TYR A 79 -5.66 22.16 -3.75
CA TYR A 79 -6.60 21.05 -3.56
C TYR A 79 -7.50 21.33 -2.37
N GLU A 80 -8.68 20.73 -2.40
CA GLU A 80 -9.62 20.73 -1.30
C GLU A 80 -9.95 19.29 -0.92
N SER A 81 -9.75 18.96 0.35
CA SER A 81 -10.05 17.63 0.87
C SER A 81 -10.58 17.66 2.30
N ILE A 82 -11.23 16.56 2.68
CA ILE A 82 -11.65 16.31 4.07
C ILE A 82 -10.98 15.02 4.54
N GLN A 83 -10.45 15.06 5.76
CA GLN A 83 -9.90 13.90 6.46
C GLN A 83 -10.69 13.68 7.75
N LEU A 84 -11.16 12.44 7.94
CA LEU A 84 -11.86 11.97 9.13
C LEU A 84 -11.07 10.82 9.74
N ASN A 85 -10.59 10.98 10.97
CA ASN A 85 -9.95 9.91 11.72
C ASN A 85 -10.84 9.51 12.90
N PHE A 86 -10.97 8.22 13.18
CA PHE A 86 -11.76 7.74 14.32
C PHE A 86 -11.29 6.35 14.76
N LYS A 87 -11.45 6.07 16.05
CA LYS A 87 -11.04 4.77 16.62
C LYS A 87 -11.92 3.64 16.14
N GLU A 88 -11.30 2.47 15.86
CA GLU A 88 -12.03 1.23 15.54
C GLU A 88 -13.06 0.88 16.64
N SER A 89 -12.78 1.16 17.91
CA SER A 89 -13.66 0.89 19.05
C SER A 89 -15.04 1.54 18.98
N ILE A 90 -15.27 2.48 18.05
CA ILE A 90 -16.62 3.00 17.78
C ILE A 90 -17.59 1.87 17.39
N THR A 91 -17.10 0.79 16.77
CA THR A 91 -17.91 -0.38 16.39
C THR A 91 -18.58 -1.03 17.58
N ASP A 92 -18.00 -0.93 18.77
CA ASP A 92 -18.55 -1.54 19.98
C ASP A 92 -19.93 -0.96 20.33
N PHE A 93 -20.23 0.25 19.82
CA PHE A 93 -21.47 0.97 20.09
C PHE A 93 -22.44 1.01 18.90
N ILE A 94 -21.93 0.86 17.67
CA ILE A 94 -22.72 1.10 16.44
C ILE A 94 -22.93 -0.14 15.58
N ASN A 95 -22.33 -1.27 15.97
CA ASN A 95 -22.50 -2.53 15.26
C ASN A 95 -23.89 -3.14 15.51
N SER A 96 -24.41 -3.86 14.52
CA SER A 96 -25.64 -4.65 14.64
C SER A 96 -25.35 -6.11 14.26
N PRO A 97 -26.17 -7.08 14.69
CA PRO A 97 -25.98 -8.48 14.29
C PRO A 97 -25.94 -8.70 12.76
N ALA A 98 -26.58 -7.81 12.00
CA ALA A 98 -26.67 -7.91 10.54
C ALA A 98 -25.59 -7.10 9.79
N PHE A 99 -24.95 -6.12 10.44
CA PHE A 99 -24.11 -5.15 9.74
C PHE A 99 -23.13 -4.43 10.67
N ASN A 100 -21.85 -4.42 10.25
CA ASN A 100 -20.76 -3.67 10.88
C ASN A 100 -20.41 -2.42 10.02
N PRO A 101 -20.63 -1.18 10.54
CA PRO A 101 -20.34 0.06 9.82
C PRO A 101 -18.86 0.33 9.49
N THR A 102 -17.91 -0.45 9.99
CA THR A 102 -16.49 -0.33 9.59
C THR A 102 -16.05 -1.48 8.68
N CYS A 103 -16.96 -2.34 8.23
CA CYS A 103 -16.59 -3.54 7.48
C CYS A 103 -15.80 -3.24 6.19
N CYS A 104 -16.09 -2.15 5.47
CA CYS A 104 -15.30 -1.78 4.29
C CYS A 104 -13.83 -1.42 4.60
N PHE A 105 -13.49 -1.09 5.85
CA PHE A 105 -12.12 -0.81 6.28
C PHE A 105 -11.38 -2.08 6.72
N ILE A 106 -12.08 -3.00 7.40
CA ILE A 106 -11.45 -4.12 8.11
C ILE A 106 -11.66 -5.49 7.44
N ASN A 107 -12.71 -5.65 6.63
CA ASN A 107 -13.01 -6.90 5.91
C ASN A 107 -12.45 -6.87 4.49
N ARG A 108 -11.22 -6.40 4.35
CA ARG A 108 -10.44 -6.41 3.11
C ARG A 108 -8.97 -6.62 3.43
N PRO A 109 -8.16 -7.16 2.48
CA PRO A 109 -6.71 -7.21 2.66
C PRO A 109 -6.12 -5.80 2.81
N LEU A 110 -5.04 -5.68 3.59
CA LEU A 110 -4.29 -4.44 3.70
C LEU A 110 -3.77 -4.00 2.33
N GLY A 111 -3.90 -2.71 2.04
CA GLY A 111 -3.50 -2.07 0.78
C GLY A 111 -4.41 -2.37 -0.40
N VAL A 112 -5.46 -3.18 -0.27
CA VAL A 112 -6.36 -3.56 -1.37
C VAL A 112 -7.71 -2.89 -1.21
N ASN A 113 -8.26 -2.37 -2.32
CA ASN A 113 -9.60 -1.77 -2.39
C ASN A 113 -9.79 -0.58 -1.43
N ASN A 114 -8.76 0.26 -1.30
CA ASN A 114 -8.80 1.47 -0.47
C ASN A 114 -9.53 2.63 -1.14
N LYS A 115 -9.67 2.64 -2.46
CA LYS A 115 -10.28 3.74 -3.22
C LYS A 115 -11.68 3.38 -3.70
N LYS A 116 -12.61 4.34 -3.60
CA LYS A 116 -13.90 4.29 -4.29
C LYS A 116 -14.22 5.66 -4.88
N THR A 117 -14.69 5.67 -6.13
CA THR A 117 -15.27 6.86 -6.76
C THR A 117 -16.75 6.92 -6.42
N LEU A 118 -17.20 8.03 -5.86
CA LEU A 118 -18.60 8.29 -5.55
C LEU A 118 -19.28 9.01 -6.72
N ASP A 119 -20.56 8.74 -6.95
CA ASP A 119 -21.36 9.61 -7.80
C ASP A 119 -21.63 10.97 -7.11
N GLU A 120 -22.01 11.96 -7.92
CA GLU A 120 -22.21 13.34 -7.47
C GLU A 120 -23.29 13.46 -6.37
N SER A 121 -24.35 12.65 -6.43
CA SER A 121 -25.42 12.67 -5.43
C SER A 121 -24.93 12.12 -4.10
N LYS A 122 -24.22 10.99 -4.11
CA LYS A 122 -23.67 10.35 -2.92
C LYS A 122 -22.58 11.21 -2.28
N LEU A 123 -21.71 11.80 -3.11
CA LEU A 123 -20.69 12.73 -2.65
C LEU A 123 -21.34 13.92 -1.93
N LYS A 124 -22.37 14.52 -2.53
CA LYS A 124 -23.09 15.65 -1.93
C LYS A 124 -23.73 15.29 -0.57
N GLU A 125 -24.38 14.13 -0.47
CA GLU A 125 -24.94 13.63 0.80
C GLU A 125 -23.87 13.56 1.91
N ILE A 126 -22.68 13.04 1.59
CA ILE A 126 -21.58 12.94 2.54
C ILE A 126 -21.02 14.32 2.89
N LEU A 127 -20.82 15.21 1.91
CA LEU A 127 -20.30 16.56 2.16
C LEU A 127 -21.25 17.40 3.03
N ASP A 128 -22.57 17.26 2.86
CA ASP A 128 -23.56 17.92 3.72
C ASP A 128 -23.41 17.47 5.19
N LEU A 129 -23.10 16.20 5.43
CA LEU A 129 -22.82 15.68 6.78
C LEU A 129 -21.49 16.21 7.33
N CYS A 130 -20.44 16.28 6.50
CA CYS A 130 -19.16 16.86 6.89
C CYS A 130 -19.30 18.34 7.30
N HIS A 131 -20.05 19.15 6.54
CA HIS A 131 -20.31 20.55 6.92
C HIS A 131 -21.12 20.68 8.22
N LYS A 132 -22.02 19.73 8.51
CA LYS A 132 -22.69 19.67 9.82
C LYS A 132 -21.69 19.38 10.95
N ILE A 133 -20.73 18.48 10.74
CA ILE A 133 -19.65 18.20 11.71
C ILE A 133 -18.81 19.45 11.97
N GLU A 134 -18.45 20.20 10.94
CA GLU A 134 -17.64 21.42 11.07
C GLU A 134 -18.33 22.49 11.94
N ARG A 135 -19.64 22.66 11.76
CA ARG A 135 -20.41 23.72 12.42
C ARG A 135 -21.04 23.30 13.75
N VAL A 136 -21.01 22.01 14.09
CA VAL A 136 -21.72 21.46 15.26
C VAL A 136 -21.33 22.14 16.57
N LYS A 137 -20.04 22.47 16.76
CA LYS A 137 -19.55 23.13 17.98
C LYS A 137 -20.11 24.55 18.14
N ILE A 138 -20.42 25.22 17.03
CA ILE A 138 -20.98 26.58 17.00
C ILE A 138 -22.45 26.53 17.41
N TYR A 139 -23.23 25.60 16.86
CA TYR A 139 -24.68 25.53 17.10
C TYR A 139 -25.07 24.73 18.36
N TYR A 140 -24.28 23.74 18.73
CA TYR A 140 -24.58 22.79 19.81
C TYR A 140 -23.36 22.59 20.71
N PRO A 141 -22.90 23.60 21.47
CA PRO A 141 -21.64 23.50 22.22
C PRO A 141 -21.65 22.37 23.28
N LEU A 142 -22.79 22.10 23.91
CA LEU A 142 -22.99 20.98 24.83
C LEU A 142 -23.47 19.73 24.07
N GLY A 143 -22.82 18.58 24.29
CA GLY A 143 -23.19 17.33 23.65
C GLY A 143 -22.81 17.24 22.17
N ASN A 144 -21.92 18.12 21.67
CA ASN A 144 -21.51 18.16 20.27
C ASN A 144 -20.90 16.83 19.80
N GLU A 145 -20.26 16.10 20.70
CA GLU A 145 -19.68 14.78 20.50
C GLU A 145 -20.72 13.73 20.08
N ILE A 146 -21.94 13.81 20.61
CA ILE A 146 -23.05 12.91 20.22
C ILE A 146 -23.50 13.25 18.80
N PHE A 147 -23.69 14.52 18.48
CA PHE A 147 -24.04 14.94 17.12
C PHE A 147 -22.97 14.51 16.11
N LYS A 148 -21.69 14.74 16.41
CA LYS A 148 -20.55 14.28 15.59
C LYS A 148 -20.60 12.77 15.33
N LEU A 149 -20.84 11.98 16.37
CA LEU A 149 -21.00 10.54 16.25
C LEU A 149 -22.17 10.18 15.32
N THR A 150 -23.33 10.81 15.47
CA THR A 150 -24.50 10.52 14.61
C THR A 150 -24.26 10.86 13.14
N TYR A 151 -23.49 11.92 12.86
CA TYR A 151 -23.10 12.28 11.50
C TYR A 151 -22.06 11.32 10.93
N LEU A 152 -21.06 10.92 11.74
CA LEU A 152 -20.07 9.91 11.35
C LEU A 152 -20.75 8.58 11.00
N ILE A 153 -21.69 8.09 11.82
CA ILE A 153 -22.44 6.87 11.53
C ILE A 153 -23.14 6.96 10.18
N GLN A 154 -23.81 8.07 9.87
CA GLN A 154 -24.44 8.28 8.58
C GLN A 154 -23.42 8.27 7.43
N ILE A 155 -22.29 8.96 7.57
CA ILE A 155 -21.20 8.95 6.57
C ILE A 155 -20.71 7.52 6.33
N LEU A 156 -20.46 6.74 7.39
CA LEU A 156 -20.03 5.35 7.29
C LEU A 156 -21.07 4.50 6.54
N MET A 157 -22.37 4.69 6.79
CA MET A 157 -23.42 4.00 6.05
C MET A 157 -23.37 4.33 4.55
N HIS A 158 -23.26 5.61 4.19
CA HIS A 158 -23.15 6.02 2.78
C HIS A 158 -21.92 5.41 2.10
N ILE A 159 -20.77 5.41 2.78
CA ILE A 159 -19.52 4.81 2.26
C ILE A 159 -19.70 3.30 2.07
N ASN A 160 -20.19 2.57 3.08
CA ASN A 160 -20.36 1.12 2.95
C ASN A 160 -21.35 0.76 1.83
N ILE A 161 -22.45 1.49 1.69
CA ILE A 161 -23.39 1.29 0.57
C ILE A 161 -22.65 1.48 -0.77
N ALA A 162 -21.86 2.54 -0.93
CA ALA A 162 -21.08 2.74 -2.14
C ALA A 162 -20.12 1.58 -2.42
N TYR A 163 -19.47 1.02 -1.39
CA TYR A 163 -18.61 -0.16 -1.53
C TYR A 163 -19.37 -1.45 -1.86
N LEU A 164 -20.65 -1.55 -1.48
CA LEU A 164 -21.53 -2.68 -1.83
C LEU A 164 -22.14 -2.56 -3.23
N GLU A 165 -22.27 -1.34 -3.76
CA GLU A 165 -22.77 -1.10 -5.11
C GLU A 165 -21.78 -1.62 -6.17
N ILE A 166 -22.22 -2.64 -6.91
CA ILE A 166 -21.49 -3.31 -7.99
C ILE A 166 -21.23 -2.28 -9.10
N SER A 167 -20.02 -1.72 -9.18
CA SER A 167 -19.64 -0.81 -10.26
C SER A 167 -19.72 -1.50 -11.64
N LYS A 168 -20.33 -0.81 -12.62
CA LYS A 168 -20.31 -1.20 -14.05
C LYS A 168 -18.85 -1.25 -14.55
N PRO A 169 -18.49 -2.21 -15.41
CA PRO A 169 -17.10 -2.42 -15.81
C PRO A 169 -16.63 -1.34 -16.78
N GLY A 170 -15.65 -0.53 -16.36
CA GLY A 170 -14.79 0.26 -17.25
C GLY A 170 -13.50 -0.50 -17.53
N ASN A 171 -13.16 -0.66 -18.81
CA ASN A 171 -11.93 -1.27 -19.32
C ASN A 171 -10.69 -0.53 -18.80
N ASN A 172 -9.81 -1.25 -18.09
CA ASN A 172 -8.35 -1.11 -18.09
C ASN A 172 -7.76 -2.20 -17.17
N GLY A 173 -7.05 -3.18 -17.74
CA GLY A 173 -6.10 -4.06 -17.04
C GLY A 173 -6.52 -4.75 -15.73
N SER A 174 -7.80 -4.85 -15.41
CA SER A 174 -8.25 -5.36 -14.11
C SER A 174 -8.29 -6.88 -14.05
N LEU A 175 -7.98 -7.43 -12.87
CA LEU A 175 -8.13 -8.86 -12.59
C LEU A 175 -9.53 -9.33 -13.01
N PRO A 176 -9.68 -10.45 -13.72
CA PRO A 176 -10.99 -10.98 -14.06
C PRO A 176 -11.84 -11.12 -12.80
N LYS A 177 -13.14 -10.79 -12.88
CA LYS A 177 -14.07 -10.83 -11.74
C LYS A 177 -14.07 -12.18 -11.01
N SER A 178 -13.82 -13.28 -11.73
CA SER A 178 -13.67 -14.62 -11.16
C SER A 178 -12.43 -14.77 -10.29
N ILE A 179 -11.31 -14.14 -10.67
CA ILE A 179 -10.07 -14.13 -9.89
C ILE A 179 -10.21 -13.17 -8.71
N GLN A 180 -10.81 -12.00 -8.91
CA GLN A 180 -11.11 -11.09 -7.81
C GLN A 180 -11.98 -11.78 -6.74
N ARG A 181 -13.08 -12.43 -7.15
CA ARG A 181 -13.91 -13.20 -6.21
C ARG A 181 -13.18 -14.37 -5.56
N ALA A 182 -12.29 -15.06 -6.26
CA ALA A 182 -11.45 -16.09 -5.66
C ALA A 182 -10.56 -15.51 -4.55
N LEU A 183 -9.96 -14.34 -4.78
CA LEU A 183 -9.18 -13.63 -3.78
C LEU A 183 -10.06 -13.17 -2.61
N ASP A 184 -11.26 -12.66 -2.88
CA ASP A 184 -12.20 -12.23 -1.83
C ASP A 184 -12.61 -13.40 -0.92
N ILE A 185 -12.94 -14.56 -1.49
CA ILE A 185 -13.25 -15.79 -0.74
C ILE A 185 -12.04 -16.21 0.13
N ILE A 186 -10.84 -16.20 -0.45
CA ILE A 186 -9.62 -16.57 0.29
C ILE A 186 -9.38 -15.59 1.43
N ASN A 187 -9.50 -14.28 1.19
CA ASN A 187 -9.18 -13.27 2.19
C ASN A 187 -10.28 -13.13 3.26
N GLY A 188 -11.54 -13.40 2.93
CA GLY A 188 -12.66 -13.37 3.86
C GLY A 188 -12.81 -14.64 4.70
N CYS A 189 -12.27 -15.78 4.25
CA CYS A 189 -12.50 -17.09 4.90
C CYS A 189 -11.23 -17.99 4.94
N TYR A 190 -10.01 -17.45 5.00
CA TYR A 190 -8.78 -18.27 4.98
C TYR A 190 -8.65 -19.25 6.16
N ASN A 191 -9.35 -18.99 7.26
CA ASN A 191 -9.39 -19.86 8.44
C ASN A 191 -10.38 -21.03 8.32
N ALA A 192 -11.22 -21.06 7.28
CA ALA A 192 -12.11 -22.16 6.95
C ALA A 192 -11.44 -23.20 6.05
N ASP A 193 -12.10 -24.33 5.78
CA ASP A 193 -11.59 -25.40 4.91
C ASP A 193 -11.63 -24.99 3.42
N LEU A 194 -10.68 -24.15 3.04
CA LEU A 194 -10.50 -23.68 1.66
C LEU A 194 -9.70 -24.67 0.84
N SER A 195 -10.28 -25.12 -0.27
CA SER A 195 -9.66 -25.95 -1.28
C SER A 195 -9.93 -25.38 -2.67
N LEU A 196 -9.15 -25.82 -3.66
CA LEU A 196 -9.42 -25.50 -5.05
C LEU A 196 -10.83 -25.96 -5.44
N GLU A 197 -11.24 -27.13 -4.94
CA GLU A 197 -12.57 -27.71 -5.09
C GLU A 197 -13.66 -26.78 -4.55
N SER A 198 -13.56 -26.34 -3.28
CA SER A 198 -14.61 -25.51 -2.67
C SER A 198 -14.76 -24.15 -3.36
N ILE A 199 -13.65 -23.49 -3.68
CA ILE A 199 -13.66 -22.19 -4.36
C ILE A 199 -14.16 -22.33 -5.81
N SER A 200 -13.77 -23.41 -6.50
CA SER A 200 -14.25 -23.66 -7.87
C SER A 200 -15.76 -23.89 -7.92
N HIS A 201 -16.31 -24.60 -6.93
CA HIS A 201 -17.74 -24.87 -6.81
C HIS A 201 -18.51 -23.58 -6.50
N GLU A 202 -18.03 -22.78 -5.54
CA GLU A 202 -18.64 -21.51 -5.16
C GLU A 202 -18.67 -20.50 -6.32
N LEU A 203 -17.58 -20.43 -7.08
CA LEU A 203 -17.44 -19.53 -8.22
C LEU A 203 -18.08 -20.05 -9.51
N LYS A 204 -18.57 -21.30 -9.52
CA LYS A 204 -19.11 -21.99 -10.70
C LYS A 204 -18.14 -22.00 -11.89
N ILE A 205 -16.84 -22.16 -11.62
CA ILE A 205 -15.78 -22.25 -12.63
C ILE A 205 -15.06 -23.59 -12.49
N SER A 206 -14.54 -24.13 -13.59
CA SER A 206 -13.79 -25.39 -13.51
C SER A 206 -12.49 -25.20 -12.71
N ARG A 207 -12.10 -26.23 -11.95
CA ARG A 207 -10.83 -26.27 -11.20
C ARG A 207 -9.63 -25.95 -12.09
N PHE A 208 -9.63 -26.46 -13.32
CA PHE A 208 -8.57 -26.22 -14.29
C PHE A 208 -8.49 -24.75 -14.72
N ASN A 209 -9.64 -24.14 -15.00
CA ASN A 209 -9.69 -22.72 -15.39
C ASN A 209 -9.29 -21.83 -14.21
N LEU A 210 -9.82 -22.08 -13.01
CA LEU A 210 -9.43 -21.35 -11.80
C LEU A 210 -7.93 -21.49 -11.53
N SER A 211 -7.37 -22.70 -11.54
CA SER A 211 -5.94 -22.89 -11.28
C SER A 211 -5.05 -22.19 -12.32
N ARG A 212 -5.41 -22.27 -13.61
CA ARG A 212 -4.62 -21.67 -14.70
C ARG A 212 -4.67 -20.15 -14.62
N GLU A 213 -5.88 -19.59 -14.52
CA GLU A 213 -6.11 -18.15 -14.50
C GLU A 213 -5.58 -17.54 -13.19
N PHE A 214 -5.79 -18.18 -12.04
CA PHE A 214 -5.25 -17.71 -10.76
C PHE A 214 -3.71 -17.69 -10.81
N LYS A 215 -3.06 -18.73 -11.33
CA LYS A 215 -1.60 -18.72 -11.49
C LYS A 215 -1.13 -17.68 -12.51
N ARG A 216 -1.86 -17.49 -13.61
CA ARG A 216 -1.53 -16.46 -14.61
C ARG A 216 -1.56 -15.06 -14.04
N TYR A 217 -2.58 -14.72 -13.24
CA TYR A 217 -2.77 -13.36 -12.71
C TYR A 217 -2.08 -13.11 -11.37
N THR A 218 -1.87 -14.13 -10.54
CA THR A 218 -1.24 -13.98 -9.22
C THR A 218 0.21 -14.44 -9.19
N GLY A 219 0.66 -15.20 -10.19
CA GLY A 219 1.97 -15.87 -10.20
C GLY A 219 2.03 -17.15 -9.34
N TYR A 220 1.02 -17.40 -8.49
CA TYR A 220 1.00 -18.51 -7.53
C TYR A 220 -0.04 -19.55 -7.86
N ASN A 221 0.19 -20.79 -7.45
CA ASN A 221 -0.94 -21.71 -7.35
C ASN A 221 -1.82 -21.30 -6.16
N LEU A 222 -3.13 -21.53 -6.30
CA LEU A 222 -4.13 -21.11 -5.30
C LEU A 222 -3.86 -21.72 -3.91
N LYS A 223 -3.33 -22.94 -3.85
CA LYS A 223 -2.98 -23.61 -2.59
C LYS A 223 -1.81 -22.95 -1.88
N GLU A 224 -0.76 -22.58 -2.61
CA GLU A 224 0.39 -21.80 -2.11
C GLU A 224 -0.08 -20.45 -1.60
N TYR A 225 -0.94 -19.77 -2.34
CA TYR A 225 -1.48 -18.48 -1.93
C TYR A 225 -2.27 -18.57 -0.60
N ILE A 226 -3.13 -19.58 -0.45
CA ILE A 226 -3.85 -19.84 0.81
C ILE A 226 -2.85 -20.11 1.94
N ILE A 227 -1.83 -20.95 1.71
CA ILE A 227 -0.80 -21.25 2.72
C ILE A 227 -0.08 -19.97 3.15
N LEU A 228 0.31 -19.12 2.20
CA LEU A 228 0.97 -17.84 2.50
C LEU A 228 0.08 -16.94 3.39
N LYS A 229 -1.21 -16.81 3.05
CA LYS A 229 -2.17 -16.04 3.86
C LYS A 229 -2.34 -16.59 5.27
N ARG A 230 -2.46 -17.92 5.41
CA ARG A 230 -2.55 -18.56 6.72
C ARG A 230 -1.28 -18.37 7.55
N ILE A 231 -0.10 -18.47 6.95
CA ILE A 231 1.18 -18.22 7.64
C ILE A 231 1.32 -16.75 8.06
N GLN A 232 0.92 -15.80 7.20
CA GLN A 232 0.90 -14.38 7.54
C GLN A 232 0.00 -14.09 8.75
N ASN A 233 -1.22 -14.66 8.79
CA ASN A 233 -2.08 -14.52 9.95
C ASN A 233 -1.49 -15.17 11.20
N ALA A 234 -0.84 -16.33 11.07
CA ALA A 234 -0.18 -17.00 12.18
C ALA A 234 0.96 -16.16 12.79
N ARG A 235 1.75 -15.48 11.95
CA ARG A 235 2.75 -14.51 12.41
C ARG A 235 2.11 -13.40 13.25
N ARG A 236 1.05 -12.77 12.72
CA ARG A 236 0.31 -11.70 13.41
C ARG A 236 -0.25 -12.15 14.76
N LEU A 237 -0.80 -13.36 14.83
CA LEU A 237 -1.29 -13.93 16.08
C LEU A 237 -0.15 -14.15 17.10
N ILE A 238 0.99 -14.68 16.64
CA ILE A 238 2.15 -14.87 17.52
C ILE A 238 2.67 -13.53 18.05
N GLU A 239 2.74 -12.50 17.20
CA GLU A 239 3.17 -11.15 17.57
C GLU A 239 2.22 -10.53 18.61
N ASN A 240 0.92 -10.80 18.48
CA ASN A 240 -0.14 -10.34 19.39
C ASN A 240 -0.26 -11.15 20.69
N GLY A 241 0.66 -12.05 21.01
CA GLY A 241 0.65 -12.77 22.29
C GLY A 241 0.21 -14.23 22.22
N PHE A 242 -0.52 -14.63 21.18
CA PHE A 242 -1.15 -15.95 21.11
C PHE A 242 -0.11 -17.08 21.13
N SER A 243 -0.47 -18.24 21.67
CA SER A 243 0.41 -19.42 21.64
C SER A 243 0.61 -19.89 20.19
N THR A 244 1.71 -20.60 19.92
CA THR A 244 1.93 -21.15 18.57
C THR A 244 0.84 -22.16 18.19
N SER A 245 0.29 -22.87 19.18
CA SER A 245 -0.84 -23.79 19.00
C SER A 245 -2.12 -23.05 18.63
N ASP A 246 -2.42 -21.94 19.31
CA ASP A 246 -3.59 -21.12 18.98
C ASP A 246 -3.42 -20.48 17.61
N ALA A 247 -2.24 -19.94 17.31
CA ALA A 247 -1.91 -19.37 16.01
C ALA A 247 -2.06 -20.38 14.87
N CYS A 248 -1.74 -21.65 15.10
CA CYS A 248 -1.98 -22.75 14.17
C CYS A 248 -3.48 -22.91 13.88
N SER A 249 -4.27 -23.17 14.92
CA SER A 249 -5.70 -23.45 14.81
C SER A 249 -6.48 -22.24 14.25
N MET A 250 -6.23 -21.05 14.77
CA MET A 250 -6.92 -19.81 14.38
C MET A 250 -6.54 -19.34 12.96
N SER A 251 -5.42 -19.82 12.41
CA SER A 251 -5.03 -19.54 11.03
C SER A 251 -5.52 -20.60 10.04
N GLY A 252 -6.38 -21.53 10.46
CA GLY A 252 -6.99 -22.54 9.57
C GLY A 252 -6.10 -23.74 9.27
N PHE A 253 -5.12 -24.05 10.13
CA PHE A 253 -4.37 -25.30 10.06
C PHE A 253 -4.97 -26.34 11.03
N ASN A 254 -5.35 -27.49 10.49
CA ASN A 254 -5.91 -28.59 11.27
C ASN A 254 -4.84 -29.55 11.85
N ASP A 255 -3.58 -29.37 11.44
CA ASP A 255 -2.46 -30.21 11.84
C ASP A 255 -1.24 -29.34 12.17
N TYR A 256 -0.81 -29.40 13.44
CA TYR A 256 0.29 -28.59 13.94
C TYR A 256 1.64 -28.96 13.30
N SER A 257 1.86 -30.24 13.01
CA SER A 257 3.11 -30.69 12.39
C SER A 257 3.26 -30.15 10.96
N ASN A 258 2.19 -30.16 10.18
CA ASN A 258 2.15 -29.56 8.84
C ASN A 258 2.25 -28.03 8.91
N PHE A 259 1.56 -27.39 9.84
CA PHE A 259 1.71 -25.95 10.11
C PHE A 259 3.16 -25.59 10.39
N MET A 260 3.81 -26.25 11.34
CA MET A 260 5.21 -26.00 11.71
C MET A 260 6.13 -26.16 10.50
N ARG A 261 5.95 -27.22 9.70
CA ARG A 261 6.74 -27.46 8.50
C ARG A 261 6.55 -26.36 7.45
N LEU A 262 5.31 -25.94 7.19
CA LEU A 262 5.00 -24.88 6.22
C LEU A 262 5.44 -23.50 6.71
N PHE A 263 5.27 -23.21 8.00
CA PHE A 263 5.74 -22.00 8.64
C PHE A 263 7.26 -21.91 8.56
N LYS A 264 7.98 -22.99 8.90
CA LYS A 264 9.43 -23.04 8.74
C LYS A 264 9.87 -22.92 7.28
N LYS A 265 9.11 -23.47 6.34
CA LYS A 265 9.40 -23.32 4.91
C LYS A 265 9.24 -21.87 4.44
N VAL A 266 8.21 -21.17 4.91
CA VAL A 266 7.86 -19.81 4.47
C VAL A 266 8.60 -18.72 5.26
N VAL A 267 8.91 -18.94 6.52
CA VAL A 267 9.48 -17.94 7.45
C VAL A 267 10.94 -18.27 7.80
N CYS A 268 11.45 -19.43 7.38
CA CYS A 268 12.78 -19.97 7.68
C CYS A 268 13.05 -20.23 9.17
N LEU A 269 12.04 -20.06 10.04
CA LEU A 269 12.06 -20.33 11.48
C LEU A 269 10.85 -21.18 11.85
N THR A 270 10.96 -22.02 12.87
CA THR A 270 9.76 -22.63 13.47
C THR A 270 8.91 -21.55 14.16
N PRO A 271 7.60 -21.77 14.34
CA PRO A 271 6.73 -20.84 15.06
C PRO A 271 7.26 -20.46 16.45
N SER A 272 7.85 -21.42 17.17
CA SER A 272 8.41 -21.20 18.50
C SER A 272 9.70 -20.38 18.47
N GLU A 273 10.59 -20.63 17.50
CA GLU A 273 11.79 -19.83 17.28
C GLU A 273 11.43 -18.40 16.88
N TYR A 274 10.45 -18.24 15.98
CA TYR A 274 9.92 -16.94 15.58
C TYR A 274 9.38 -16.16 16.78
N LYS A 275 8.50 -16.79 17.59
CA LYS A 275 7.93 -16.21 18.80
C LYS A 275 9.02 -15.71 19.75
N LYS A 276 10.02 -16.56 20.04
CA LYS A 276 11.13 -16.23 20.93
C LYS A 276 11.97 -15.07 20.41
N ASN A 277 12.31 -15.08 19.11
CA ASN A 277 13.13 -14.04 18.50
C ASN A 277 12.40 -12.70 18.43
N TYR A 278 11.10 -12.72 18.11
CA TYR A 278 10.27 -11.52 18.07
C TYR A 278 10.21 -10.83 19.44
N TYR A 279 9.93 -11.55 20.52
CA TYR A 279 9.93 -10.94 21.86
C TYR A 279 11.29 -10.45 22.32
N LYS A 280 12.37 -11.12 21.90
CA LYS A 280 13.73 -10.65 22.17
C LYS A 280 14.04 -9.36 21.41
N ALA A 281 13.67 -9.27 20.13
CA ALA A 281 13.87 -8.08 19.30
C ALA A 281 12.99 -6.91 19.74
N SER A 282 11.73 -7.16 20.11
CA SER A 282 10.80 -6.16 20.66
C SER A 282 11.33 -5.53 21.95
N ARG A 283 11.90 -6.33 22.86
CA ARG A 283 12.56 -5.81 24.08
C ARG A 283 13.82 -4.99 23.81
N LEU A 284 14.44 -5.15 22.64
CA LEU A 284 15.69 -4.48 22.26
C LEU A 284 15.49 -3.36 21.23
N GLY A 285 14.24 -3.04 20.85
CA GLY A 285 13.94 -2.03 19.82
C GLY A 285 14.41 -2.40 18.40
N ALA A 286 14.61 -3.70 18.12
CA ALA A 286 15.26 -4.19 16.91
C ALA A 286 14.33 -4.99 15.96
N CYS A 287 13.01 -4.82 16.09
CA CYS A 287 12.03 -5.57 15.28
C CYS A 287 12.25 -5.41 13.76
N GLU A 288 12.62 -4.21 13.30
CA GLU A 288 12.86 -3.93 11.88
C GLU A 288 14.04 -4.74 11.30
N ILE A 289 15.07 -5.01 12.10
CA ILE A 289 16.25 -5.79 11.70
C ILE A 289 15.89 -7.28 11.57
N LEU A 290 15.05 -7.78 12.48
CA LEU A 290 14.57 -9.16 12.45
C LEU A 290 13.69 -9.42 11.24
N ASP A 291 12.77 -8.49 10.91
CA ASP A 291 11.95 -8.58 9.70
C ASP A 291 12.79 -8.52 8.43
N LYS A 292 13.81 -7.65 8.38
CA LYS A 292 14.76 -7.57 7.25
C LYS A 292 15.53 -8.87 7.04
N GLN A 293 16.04 -9.49 8.10
CA GLN A 293 16.72 -10.79 8.03
C GLN A 293 15.78 -11.94 7.64
N ILE A 294 14.55 -11.93 8.12
CA ILE A 294 13.56 -12.94 7.75
C ILE A 294 13.24 -12.82 6.26
N ASN A 295 12.98 -11.62 5.74
CA ASN A 295 12.71 -11.41 4.31
C ASN A 295 13.89 -11.82 3.41
N LEU A 296 15.14 -11.51 3.80
CA LEU A 296 16.36 -12.01 3.16
C LEU A 296 16.43 -13.55 3.11
N ASN A 297 15.95 -14.24 4.15
CA ASN A 297 15.93 -15.70 4.18
C ASN A 297 14.78 -16.29 3.35
N ILE A 298 13.62 -15.62 3.26
CA ILE A 298 12.50 -16.02 2.39
C ILE A 298 12.95 -16.06 0.94
N SER A 299 13.65 -15.00 0.51
CA SER A 299 14.37 -14.91 -0.77
C SER A 299 15.33 -16.06 -1.05
N SER A 300 16.07 -16.52 -0.06
CA SER A 300 17.04 -17.61 -0.26
C SER A 300 16.37 -18.95 -0.61
N SER A 301 15.10 -19.12 -0.21
CA SER A 301 14.30 -20.35 -0.35
C SER A 301 13.38 -20.36 -1.58
N LEU A 302 13.00 -19.18 -2.07
CA LEU A 302 12.20 -18.98 -3.28
C LEU A 302 13.14 -18.40 -4.35
N LYS A 303 13.30 -19.06 -5.50
CA LYS A 303 14.11 -18.50 -6.59
C LYS A 303 13.41 -17.23 -7.12
N LEU A 304 13.81 -16.07 -6.61
CA LEU A 304 13.27 -14.75 -6.98
C LEU A 304 14.35 -13.90 -7.67
N PRO A 305 13.97 -12.95 -8.55
CA PRO A 305 14.87 -11.89 -9.02
C PRO A 305 15.29 -10.97 -7.87
N ASP A 306 16.39 -10.24 -8.02
CA ASP A 306 16.88 -9.24 -7.06
C ASP A 306 17.61 -8.17 -7.87
N LEU A 307 16.99 -7.02 -8.02
CA LEU A 307 17.36 -5.92 -8.89
C LEU A 307 18.10 -4.88 -8.07
N ILE A 308 19.28 -4.53 -8.55
CA ILE A 308 20.06 -3.43 -7.98
C ILE A 308 20.42 -2.44 -9.07
N VAL A 309 20.55 -1.17 -8.69
CA VAL A 309 21.22 -0.17 -9.51
C VAL A 309 22.72 -0.28 -9.24
N THR A 310 23.53 -0.47 -10.29
CA THR A 310 24.99 -0.58 -10.21
C THR A 310 25.74 0.66 -10.69
N ASP A 311 25.09 1.51 -11.49
CA ASP A 311 25.66 2.80 -11.91
C ASP A 311 24.55 3.78 -12.29
N ILE A 312 24.84 5.07 -12.21
CA ILE A 312 23.98 6.20 -12.61
C ILE A 312 24.79 7.11 -13.53
N ALA A 313 24.23 7.48 -14.67
CA ALA A 313 24.85 8.39 -15.63
C ALA A 313 23.85 9.46 -16.10
N TRP A 314 24.38 10.54 -16.67
CA TRP A 314 23.58 11.62 -17.24
C TRP A 314 24.25 12.25 -18.45
N THR A 315 23.47 12.91 -19.29
CA THR A 315 23.96 13.65 -20.46
C THR A 315 23.32 15.03 -20.50
N PRO A 316 24.08 16.12 -20.68
CA PRO A 316 25.56 16.18 -20.81
C PRO A 316 26.28 15.80 -19.49
N GLU A 317 27.49 15.22 -19.56
CA GLU A 317 28.26 14.78 -18.38
C GLU A 317 28.61 15.93 -17.43
N GLU A 318 28.90 17.10 -17.98
CA GLU A 318 29.15 18.36 -17.27
C GLU A 318 28.04 19.38 -17.55
N PRO A 319 26.86 19.24 -16.92
CA PRO A 319 25.74 20.13 -17.18
C PRO A 319 26.01 21.54 -16.63
N VAL A 320 25.68 22.54 -17.45
CA VAL A 320 25.61 23.95 -17.02
C VAL A 320 24.16 24.37 -16.84
N GLU A 321 23.96 25.48 -16.13
CA GLU A 321 22.63 26.06 -15.89
C GLU A 321 21.84 26.22 -17.20
N GLY A 322 20.58 25.76 -17.18
CA GLY A 322 19.68 25.77 -18.34
C GLY A 322 19.82 24.56 -19.28
N ASN A 323 20.79 23.66 -19.08
CA ASN A 323 20.88 22.42 -19.87
C ASN A 323 19.69 21.50 -19.60
N SER A 324 19.20 20.84 -20.65
CA SER A 324 18.32 19.68 -20.50
C SER A 324 19.17 18.44 -20.26
N VAL A 325 19.02 17.84 -19.08
CA VAL A 325 19.78 16.69 -18.61
C VAL A 325 18.93 15.44 -18.73
N LEU A 326 19.48 14.42 -19.37
CA LEU A 326 18.89 13.10 -19.51
C LEU A 326 19.59 12.12 -18.57
N PHE A 327 18.82 11.43 -17.71
CA PHE A 327 19.37 10.45 -16.77
C PHE A 327 19.26 9.02 -17.29
N SER A 328 20.22 8.18 -16.88
CA SER A 328 20.20 6.74 -17.11
C SER A 328 20.79 5.99 -15.91
N ALA A 329 20.39 4.74 -15.72
CA ALA A 329 20.89 3.86 -14.67
C ALA A 329 21.17 2.47 -15.23
N THR A 330 22.27 1.86 -14.79
CA THR A 330 22.54 0.46 -15.08
C THR A 330 21.94 -0.39 -13.97
N VAL A 331 20.99 -1.24 -14.34
CA VAL A 331 20.31 -2.20 -13.49
C VAL A 331 20.93 -3.57 -13.67
N LYS A 332 21.06 -4.35 -12.59
CA LYS A 332 21.49 -5.74 -12.62
C LYS A 332 20.54 -6.62 -11.81
N ASN A 333 20.17 -7.78 -12.36
CA ASN A 333 19.52 -8.83 -11.59
C ASN A 333 20.61 -9.70 -10.92
N ILE A 334 20.80 -9.58 -9.61
CA ILE A 334 21.68 -10.42 -8.79
C ILE A 334 20.95 -11.60 -8.14
N GLY A 335 19.65 -11.75 -8.42
CA GLY A 335 18.79 -12.80 -7.87
C GLY A 335 19.01 -14.17 -8.53
N LYS A 336 18.13 -15.12 -8.19
CA LYS A 336 18.22 -16.52 -8.66
C LYS A 336 17.15 -16.90 -9.70
N ALA A 337 16.29 -15.95 -10.08
CA ALA A 337 15.29 -16.12 -11.12
C ALA A 337 15.21 -14.88 -12.02
N PRO A 338 14.74 -15.02 -13.26
CA PRO A 338 14.45 -13.87 -14.11
C PRO A 338 13.32 -13.01 -13.52
N THR A 339 13.26 -11.74 -13.93
CA THR A 339 12.07 -10.92 -13.67
C THR A 339 10.85 -11.49 -14.43
N GLN A 340 9.64 -11.19 -13.96
CA GLN A 340 8.42 -11.79 -14.49
C GLN A 340 8.10 -11.25 -15.90
N GLU A 341 7.66 -12.13 -16.79
CA GLU A 341 7.24 -11.79 -18.15
C GLU A 341 6.04 -10.83 -18.14
N GLY A 342 6.12 -9.77 -18.95
CA GLY A 342 5.08 -8.74 -19.05
C GLY A 342 5.08 -7.70 -17.93
N LEU A 343 5.99 -7.79 -16.96
CA LEU A 343 6.21 -6.73 -15.97
C LEU A 343 7.37 -5.83 -16.41
N ILE A 344 7.19 -4.53 -16.20
CA ILE A 344 8.18 -3.53 -16.58
C ILE A 344 9.29 -3.47 -15.54
N VAL A 345 10.55 -3.64 -15.97
CA VAL A 345 11.73 -3.29 -15.17
C VAL A 345 11.93 -1.78 -15.30
N GLY A 346 11.37 -1.02 -14.37
CA GLY A 346 11.42 0.44 -14.37
C GLY A 346 12.54 1.00 -13.50
N VAL A 347 12.96 2.24 -13.78
CA VAL A 347 13.84 3.01 -12.89
C VAL A 347 13.29 4.42 -12.72
N GLY A 348 13.11 4.85 -11.47
CA GLY A 348 12.83 6.23 -11.13
C GLY A 348 14.11 6.99 -10.78
N PHE A 349 14.27 8.20 -11.30
CA PHE A 349 15.36 9.13 -11.00
C PHE A 349 14.82 10.33 -10.21
N ASN A 350 15.28 10.50 -8.97
CA ASN A 350 14.95 11.64 -8.12
C ASN A 350 16.19 12.54 -7.99
N ILE A 351 16.03 13.83 -8.26
CA ILE A 351 17.11 14.83 -8.14
C ILE A 351 16.84 15.67 -6.90
N ARG A 352 17.74 15.65 -5.91
CA ARG A 352 17.60 16.37 -4.64
C ARG A 352 18.70 17.41 -4.48
N ASN A 353 18.34 18.65 -4.13
CA ASN A 353 19.30 19.69 -3.70
C ASN A 353 19.44 19.66 -2.16
N SER A 354 20.62 20.02 -1.63
CA SER A 354 20.87 20.15 -0.18
C SER A 354 20.08 21.29 0.48
N ASN A 355 19.67 22.32 -0.27
CA ASN A 355 19.07 23.55 0.25
C ASN A 355 17.58 23.77 -0.12
N GLU A 356 16.97 22.93 -0.95
CA GLU A 356 15.54 23.05 -1.31
C GLU A 356 14.87 21.68 -1.57
N ALA A 357 13.59 21.56 -1.23
CA ALA A 357 12.73 20.37 -1.38
C ALA A 357 12.35 20.01 -2.84
N ARG A 358 13.08 20.51 -3.85
CA ARG A 358 12.76 20.23 -5.25
C ARG A 358 13.23 18.82 -5.62
N SER A 359 12.28 17.87 -5.66
CA SER A 359 12.47 16.52 -6.19
C SER A 359 11.84 16.43 -7.58
N THR A 360 12.62 16.73 -8.64
CA THR A 360 12.17 16.39 -10.00
C THR A 360 12.30 14.88 -10.17
N VAL A 361 11.24 14.23 -10.66
CA VAL A 361 11.21 12.80 -10.92
C VAL A 361 11.07 12.56 -12.42
N THR A 362 12.04 11.88 -12.99
CA THR A 362 11.97 11.31 -14.35
C THR A 362 12.11 9.79 -14.20
N TRP A 363 11.59 9.01 -15.13
CA TRP A 363 11.65 7.55 -15.02
C TRP A 363 11.81 6.89 -16.38
N SER A 364 12.25 5.63 -16.33
CA SER A 364 12.28 4.69 -17.44
C SER A 364 11.24 3.61 -17.22
N ASP A 365 10.35 3.38 -18.18
CA ASP A 365 9.39 2.27 -18.20
C ASP A 365 9.47 1.42 -19.49
N SER A 366 10.59 1.54 -20.22
CA SER A 366 10.75 0.95 -21.55
C SER A 366 11.13 -0.53 -21.57
N CYS A 367 11.58 -1.11 -20.45
CA CYS A 367 12.01 -2.50 -20.40
C CYS A 367 10.88 -3.43 -19.98
N ASN A 368 10.33 -4.15 -20.94
CA ASN A 368 9.25 -5.14 -20.76
C ASN A 368 9.74 -6.59 -20.90
N GLU A 369 11.02 -6.79 -21.18
CA GLU A 369 11.64 -8.10 -21.33
C GLU A 369 12.20 -8.60 -19.99
N PRO A 370 12.03 -9.90 -19.67
CA PRO A 370 12.62 -10.52 -18.48
C PRO A 370 14.15 -10.33 -18.38
N LEU A 371 14.61 -9.68 -17.32
CA LEU A 371 16.03 -9.55 -17.01
C LEU A 371 16.53 -10.82 -16.31
N GLN A 372 17.41 -11.57 -16.98
CA GLN A 372 17.89 -12.87 -16.48
C GLN A 372 18.86 -12.71 -15.28
N PRO A 373 19.01 -13.74 -14.43
CA PRO A 373 20.02 -13.74 -13.37
C PRO A 373 21.42 -13.42 -13.91
N GLY A 374 22.10 -12.47 -13.27
CA GLY A 374 23.42 -11.97 -13.65
C GLY A 374 23.42 -10.94 -14.80
N GLN A 375 22.30 -10.76 -15.51
CA GLN A 375 22.20 -9.82 -16.63
C GLN A 375 22.10 -8.38 -16.13
N SER A 376 22.68 -7.47 -16.90
CA SER A 376 22.57 -6.02 -16.71
C SER A 376 21.92 -5.35 -17.92
N ILE A 377 21.23 -4.25 -17.66
CA ILE A 377 20.63 -3.38 -18.68
C ILE A 377 20.77 -1.91 -18.25
N THR A 378 21.03 -1.02 -19.19
CA THR A 378 20.99 0.43 -18.93
C THR A 378 19.64 0.97 -19.36
N LEU A 379 18.95 1.59 -18.41
CA LEU A 379 17.62 2.18 -18.59
C LEU A 379 17.74 3.70 -18.57
N THR A 380 17.30 4.32 -19.65
CA THR A 380 17.33 5.78 -19.84
C THR A 380 15.93 6.33 -19.60
N ALA A 381 15.84 7.48 -18.93
CA ALA A 381 14.56 8.13 -18.67
C ALA A 381 13.84 8.41 -20.00
N ASN A 382 12.58 7.98 -20.09
CA ASN A 382 11.72 8.14 -21.26
C ASN A 382 10.42 8.88 -20.93
N SER A 383 10.11 9.08 -19.65
CA SER A 383 9.03 9.92 -19.18
C SER A 383 9.39 10.60 -17.84
N GLY A 384 8.49 11.40 -17.30
CA GLY A 384 8.70 12.11 -16.05
C GLY A 384 7.55 13.03 -15.69
N ASN A 385 7.69 13.72 -14.55
CA ASN A 385 6.72 14.71 -14.12
C ASN A 385 6.49 15.77 -15.22
N LEU A 386 5.23 16.19 -15.42
CA LEU A 386 4.82 17.13 -16.48
C LEU A 386 5.02 16.61 -17.92
N GLY A 387 5.25 15.30 -18.09
CA GLY A 387 5.42 14.67 -19.41
C GLY A 387 6.81 14.87 -20.03
N SER A 388 7.79 15.36 -19.25
CA SER A 388 9.17 15.50 -19.69
C SER A 388 10.07 14.46 -19.02
N HIS A 389 10.89 13.79 -19.81
CA HIS A 389 11.95 12.89 -19.36
C HIS A 389 13.29 13.60 -19.13
N LEU A 390 13.32 14.91 -19.37
CA LEU A 390 14.49 15.76 -19.22
C LEU A 390 14.34 16.64 -17.98
N TRP A 391 15.42 16.77 -17.22
CA TRP A 391 15.54 17.70 -16.11
C TRP A 391 16.29 18.96 -16.56
N THR A 392 15.76 20.15 -16.26
CA THR A 392 16.47 21.40 -16.54
C THR A 392 17.45 21.69 -15.41
N ALA A 393 18.74 21.75 -15.73
CA ALA A 393 19.80 21.96 -14.77
C ALA A 393 19.75 23.37 -14.17
N GLU A 394 19.73 23.45 -12.84
CA GLU A 394 19.88 24.70 -12.08
C GLU A 394 21.26 24.71 -11.44
N LYS A 395 21.90 25.87 -11.30
CA LYS A 395 23.23 25.95 -10.68
C LYS A 395 23.18 25.47 -9.23
N GLY A 396 24.04 24.54 -8.85
CA GLY A 396 24.09 24.04 -7.47
C GLY A 396 24.65 22.62 -7.33
N GLU A 397 24.57 22.11 -6.10
CA GLU A 397 24.92 20.74 -5.74
C GLU A 397 23.65 19.90 -5.55
N PHE A 398 23.63 18.74 -6.20
CA PHE A 398 22.49 17.82 -6.20
C PHE A 398 22.95 16.39 -5.90
N THR A 399 21.99 15.56 -5.51
CA THR A 399 22.12 14.11 -5.41
C THR A 399 21.09 13.49 -6.34
N VAL A 400 21.53 12.65 -7.26
CA VAL A 400 20.67 11.84 -8.12
C VAL A 400 20.46 10.49 -7.45
N ILE A 401 19.21 10.12 -7.22
CA ILE A 401 18.81 8.85 -6.62
C ILE A 401 18.10 8.05 -7.70
N ALA A 402 18.69 6.94 -8.14
CA ALA A 402 18.05 6.00 -9.04
C ALA A 402 17.48 4.82 -8.24
N VAL A 403 16.22 4.48 -8.46
CA VAL A 403 15.53 3.37 -7.80
C VAL A 403 15.00 2.42 -8.86
N VAL A 404 15.55 1.20 -8.94
CA VAL A 404 14.99 0.15 -9.80
C VAL A 404 13.74 -0.44 -9.17
N ASP A 405 12.79 -0.81 -10.02
CA ASP A 405 11.45 -1.24 -9.59
C ASP A 405 10.81 -0.21 -8.65
N ASP A 406 10.91 1.05 -9.04
CA ASP A 406 10.40 2.24 -8.34
C ASP A 406 8.91 2.17 -7.95
N MET A 407 8.15 1.30 -8.62
CA MET A 407 6.72 1.07 -8.41
C MET A 407 6.41 -0.31 -7.79
N ASP A 408 7.41 -1.04 -7.30
CA ASP A 408 7.30 -2.36 -6.66
C ASP A 408 6.51 -3.37 -7.51
N ARG A 409 6.75 -3.37 -8.83
CA ARG A 409 6.04 -4.20 -9.80
C ARG A 409 6.53 -5.64 -9.73
N ILE A 410 7.80 -5.84 -9.44
CA ILE A 410 8.50 -7.12 -9.54
C ILE A 410 8.66 -7.65 -8.12
N LEU A 411 8.13 -8.86 -7.86
CA LEU A 411 8.41 -9.49 -6.57
C LEU A 411 9.86 -9.93 -6.53
N GLU A 412 10.64 -9.29 -5.68
CA GLU A 412 12.05 -9.56 -5.54
C GLU A 412 12.40 -10.33 -4.27
N SER A 413 13.64 -10.78 -4.27
CA SER A 413 14.31 -11.41 -3.17
C SER A 413 14.61 -10.38 -2.06
N ASN A 414 14.90 -9.15 -2.43
CA ASN A 414 15.21 -8.08 -1.51
C ASN A 414 14.86 -6.75 -2.17
N ASN A 415 13.89 -6.02 -1.62
CA ASN A 415 13.50 -4.71 -2.18
C ASN A 415 14.26 -3.56 -1.49
N ASN A 416 15.16 -3.87 -0.53
CA ASN A 416 15.85 -2.85 0.28
C ASN A 416 17.19 -2.39 -0.32
N ASN A 417 17.59 -2.92 -1.47
CA ASN A 417 18.85 -2.63 -2.18
C ASN A 417 18.61 -2.10 -3.60
N ASN A 418 17.38 -1.68 -3.90
CA ASN A 418 16.97 -1.20 -5.22
C ASN A 418 17.45 0.22 -5.54
N SER A 419 17.99 0.96 -4.57
CA SER A 419 18.36 2.36 -4.73
C SER A 419 19.86 2.58 -4.73
N MET A 420 20.35 3.46 -5.61
CA MET A 420 21.71 4.01 -5.59
C MET A 420 21.63 5.54 -5.64
N GLU A 421 22.61 6.21 -5.01
CA GLU A 421 22.74 7.67 -5.05
C GLU A 421 24.09 8.07 -5.68
N LYS A 422 24.10 9.16 -6.45
CA LYS A 422 25.32 9.73 -7.04
C LYS A 422 25.27 11.27 -6.99
N PRO A 423 26.34 11.95 -6.54
CA PRO A 423 26.38 13.41 -6.49
C PRO A 423 26.47 14.01 -7.90
N LEU A 424 25.80 15.14 -8.11
CA LEU A 424 25.77 15.90 -9.35
C LEU A 424 26.04 17.38 -9.05
N VAL A 425 26.98 17.99 -9.75
CA VAL A 425 27.30 19.43 -9.62
C VAL A 425 26.99 20.12 -10.94
N VAL A 426 26.20 21.18 -10.91
CA VAL A 426 25.84 21.98 -12.10
C VAL A 426 26.53 23.34 -12.03
N GLY A 427 27.24 23.69 -13.10
CA GLY A 427 27.90 25.00 -13.22
C GLY A 427 29.19 25.15 -12.42
N GLY A 428 29.87 24.04 -12.13
CA GLY A 428 31.21 24.02 -11.54
C GLY A 428 32.30 24.20 -12.60
N ARG A 429 32.97 25.36 -12.57
CA ARG A 429 34.43 25.48 -12.74
C ARG A 429 34.96 26.46 -11.71
#